data_AF-A0A660VB66-F1
#
_entry.id   AF-A0A660VB66-F1
#
_cell.length_a   1.000
_cell.length_b   1.000
_cell.length_c   1.000
_cell.angle_alpha   90.00
_cell.angle_beta   90.00
_cell.angle_gamma   90.00
#
_symmetry.space_group_name_H-M   'P 1'
#
loop_
_entity.id
_entity.type
_entity.pdbx_description
1 polymer ?
#
loop_
_entity_poly.entity_id
_entity_poly.type
_entity_poly.pdbx_seq_one_letter_code
_entity_poly.pdbx_strand_id
1 'polypeptide(L)'
;MKGFALILVLVALTFLVAVGLPFAIATGYQRVLSENALRQKRAYLAALGALNHAIASLRRTNTDAEHAALLAASRHRSPQQTPFTGFHTTPDYDSEEELVVEPLTPESLGEGNEDLLQSRVVMWARAQDENAFVNVNSASPWLIANLLGVARLKRRISYNTTRIELDDASFLFSDGDPETVDGFVRVGGEYIAYRHIEGNTLTGCIRGLFLNPQTHEAG
;
A
#
# COMPACT_ATOMS: atom_id res chain seq x y z
N MET A 1 -47.54 50.31 -38.63
CA MET A 1 -47.51 49.80 -37.23
C MET A 1 -47.19 48.30 -37.09
N LYS A 2 -47.52 47.44 -38.06
CA LYS A 2 -47.25 45.98 -37.97
C LYS A 2 -45.76 45.59 -37.93
N GLY A 3 -44.86 46.35 -38.57
CA GLY A 3 -43.42 46.08 -38.57
C GLY A 3 -42.72 46.35 -37.22
N PHE A 4 -43.20 47.34 -36.45
CA PHE A 4 -42.64 47.67 -35.13
C PHE A 4 -42.90 46.57 -34.10
N ALA A 5 -44.09 45.96 -34.14
CA ALA A 5 -44.44 44.83 -33.27
C ALA A 5 -43.55 43.60 -33.52
N LEU A 6 -43.23 43.31 -34.80
CA LEU A 6 -42.34 42.21 -35.16
C LEU A 6 -40.91 42.44 -34.67
N ILE A 7 -40.40 43.67 -34.78
CA ILE A 7 -39.06 44.03 -34.26
C ILE A 7 -39.03 43.89 -32.74
N LEU A 8 -40.07 44.35 -32.03
CA LEU A 8 -40.13 44.26 -30.58
C LEU A 8 -40.15 42.81 -30.08
N VAL A 9 -40.91 41.93 -30.75
CA VAL A 9 -40.92 40.48 -30.45
C VAL A 9 -39.56 39.85 -30.70
N LEU A 10 -38.89 40.22 -31.78
CA LEU A 10 -37.56 39.68 -32.10
C LEU A 10 -36.52 40.12 -31.06
N VAL A 11 -36.55 41.38 -30.62
CA VAL A 11 -35.69 41.87 -29.54
C VAL A 11 -35.99 41.19 -28.20
N ALA A 12 -37.27 40.97 -27.88
CA ALA A 12 -37.66 40.24 -26.69
C ALA A 12 -37.18 38.77 -26.72
N LEU A 13 -37.29 38.11 -27.89
CA LEU A 13 -36.83 36.74 -28.09
C LEU A 13 -35.31 36.62 -27.98
N THR A 14 -34.56 37.54 -28.61
CA THR A 14 -33.08 37.53 -28.51
C THR A 14 -32.63 37.77 -27.08
N PHE A 15 -33.30 38.67 -26.34
CA PHE A 15 -33.02 38.90 -24.93
C PHE A 15 -33.32 37.64 -24.08
N LEU A 16 -34.45 36.97 -24.34
CA LEU A 16 -34.82 35.75 -23.62
C LEU A 16 -33.82 34.60 -23.89
N VAL A 17 -33.36 34.44 -25.13
CA VAL A 17 -32.34 33.44 -25.48
C VAL A 17 -30.99 33.80 -24.85
N ALA A 18 -30.59 35.08 -24.90
CA ALA A 18 -29.34 35.55 -24.33
C ALA A 18 -29.24 35.31 -22.81
N VAL A 19 -30.38 35.37 -22.09
CA VAL A 19 -30.44 35.11 -20.65
C VAL A 19 -30.70 33.62 -20.33
N GLY A 20 -31.55 32.95 -21.10
CA GLY A 20 -31.96 31.57 -20.83
C GLY A 20 -30.87 30.54 -21.09
N LEU A 21 -30.06 30.74 -22.15
CA LEU A 21 -28.99 29.80 -22.51
C LEU A 21 -27.89 29.67 -21.43
N PRO A 22 -27.29 30.75 -20.91
CA PRO A 22 -26.28 30.63 -19.86
C PRO A 22 -26.85 30.05 -18.56
N PHE A 23 -28.12 30.31 -18.24
CA PHE A 23 -28.79 29.71 -17.08
C PHE A 23 -28.98 28.19 -17.23
N ALA A 24 -29.42 27.73 -18.41
CA ALA A 24 -29.55 26.31 -18.70
C ALA A 24 -28.20 25.58 -18.66
N ILE A 25 -27.15 26.22 -19.18
CA ILE A 25 -25.78 25.68 -19.14
C ILE A 25 -25.27 25.61 -17.69
N ALA A 26 -25.43 26.70 -16.92
CA ALA A 26 -24.98 26.76 -15.52
C ALA A 26 -25.68 25.72 -14.63
N THR A 27 -26.99 25.55 -14.78
CA THR A 27 -27.75 24.52 -14.04
C THR A 27 -27.34 23.11 -14.42
N GLY A 28 -27.06 22.86 -15.70
CA GLY A 28 -26.48 21.59 -16.17
C GLY A 28 -25.15 21.27 -15.50
N TYR A 29 -24.22 22.23 -15.45
CA TYR A 29 -22.93 22.06 -14.78
C TYR A 29 -23.07 21.84 -13.27
N GLN A 30 -23.92 22.62 -12.58
CA GLN A 30 -24.15 22.47 -11.14
C GLN A 30 -24.72 21.10 -10.79
N ARG A 31 -25.61 20.56 -11.63
CA ARG A 31 -26.17 19.21 -11.42
C ARG A 31 -25.10 18.12 -11.53
N VAL A 32 -24.24 18.19 -12.54
CA VAL A 32 -23.16 17.20 -12.70
C VAL A 32 -22.17 17.28 -11.52
N LEU A 33 -21.81 18.50 -11.10
CA LEU A 33 -20.90 18.70 -9.96
C LEU A 33 -21.51 18.18 -8.65
N SER A 34 -22.79 18.44 -8.39
CA SER A 34 -23.46 17.97 -7.17
C SER A 34 -23.63 16.45 -7.18
N GLU A 35 -23.98 15.85 -8.32
CA GLU A 35 -24.07 14.39 -8.46
C GLU A 35 -22.71 13.72 -8.23
N ASN A 36 -21.62 14.27 -8.77
CA ASN A 36 -20.28 13.74 -8.55
C ASN A 36 -19.83 13.88 -7.09
N ALA A 37 -20.08 15.03 -6.47
CA ALA A 37 -19.78 15.24 -5.06
C ALA A 37 -20.56 14.26 -4.16
N LEU A 38 -21.85 14.03 -4.46
CA LEU A 38 -22.67 13.05 -3.75
C LEU A 38 -22.15 11.63 -3.93
N ARG A 39 -21.78 11.23 -5.15
CA ARG A 39 -21.18 9.91 -5.42
C ARG A 39 -19.88 9.72 -4.64
N GLN A 40 -19.01 10.73 -4.62
CA GLN A 40 -17.75 10.68 -3.87
C GLN A 40 -17.98 10.56 -2.37
N LYS A 41 -18.93 11.32 -1.80
CA LYS A 41 -19.27 11.21 -0.37
C LYS A 41 -19.87 9.86 -0.02
N ARG A 42 -20.73 9.30 -0.89
CA ARG A 42 -21.27 7.95 -0.71
C ARG A 42 -20.18 6.88 -0.76
N ALA A 43 -19.28 6.96 -1.74
CA ALA A 43 -18.14 6.04 -1.84
C ALA A 43 -17.24 6.11 -0.60
N TYR A 44 -16.98 7.31 -0.09
CA TYR A 44 -16.21 7.51 1.13
C TYR A 44 -16.87 6.88 2.36
N LEU A 45 -18.18 7.09 2.55
CA LEU A 45 -18.92 6.48 3.67
C LEU A 45 -18.98 4.95 3.54
N ALA A 46 -19.16 4.42 2.33
CA ALA A 46 -19.13 2.99 2.08
C ALA A 46 -17.76 2.37 2.42
N ALA A 47 -16.66 3.05 2.04
CA ALA A 47 -15.32 2.63 2.40
C ALA A 47 -15.08 2.65 3.92
N LEU A 48 -15.59 3.68 4.62
CA LEU A 48 -15.54 3.74 6.09
C LEU A 48 -16.33 2.58 6.74
N GLY A 49 -17.49 2.25 6.18
CA GLY A 49 -18.29 1.10 6.62
C GLY A 49 -17.54 -0.22 6.48
N ALA A 50 -16.93 -0.46 5.32
CA ALA A 50 -16.11 -1.65 5.09
C ALA A 50 -14.90 -1.73 6.03
N LEU A 51 -14.24 -0.60 6.31
CA LEU A 51 -13.14 -0.52 7.26
C LEU A 51 -13.60 -0.83 8.69
N ASN A 52 -14.72 -0.25 9.14
CA ASN A 52 -15.27 -0.54 10.46
C ASN A 52 -15.67 -2.01 10.60
N HIS A 53 -16.19 -2.62 9.54
CA HIS A 53 -16.49 -4.06 9.51
C HIS A 53 -15.23 -4.91 9.59
N ALA A 54 -14.17 -4.55 8.86
CA ALA A 54 -12.87 -5.21 8.96
C ALA A 54 -12.29 -5.11 10.39
N ILE A 55 -12.37 -3.93 11.01
CA ILE A 55 -11.93 -3.76 12.41
C ILE A 55 -12.77 -4.62 13.36
N ALA A 56 -14.09 -4.69 13.15
CA ALA A 56 -14.98 -5.47 14.00
C ALA A 56 -14.73 -6.98 13.86
N SER A 57 -14.44 -7.47 12.65
CA SER A 57 -14.06 -8.87 12.42
C SER A 57 -12.71 -9.20 13.06
N LEU A 58 -11.67 -8.40 12.82
CA LEU A 58 -10.34 -8.58 13.43
C LEU A 58 -10.38 -8.49 14.96
N ARG A 59 -11.25 -7.66 15.54
CA ARG A 59 -11.40 -7.59 17.01
C ARG A 59 -11.95 -8.87 17.62
N ARG A 60 -12.67 -9.70 16.86
CA ARG A 60 -13.18 -10.97 17.38
C ARG A 60 -12.07 -12.01 17.52
N THR A 61 -11.06 -11.93 16.66
CA THR A 61 -9.92 -12.86 16.65
C THR A 61 -8.73 -12.34 17.45
N ASN A 62 -8.73 -11.06 17.84
CA ASN A 62 -7.70 -10.50 18.71
C ASN A 62 -7.47 -11.36 19.97
N THR A 63 -6.20 -11.63 20.27
CA THR A 63 -5.73 -12.48 21.37
C THR A 63 -6.37 -12.14 22.73
N ASP A 64 -6.59 -10.86 23.03
CA ASP A 64 -7.24 -10.42 24.28
C ASP A 64 -8.71 -10.86 24.36
N ALA A 65 -9.42 -10.78 23.24
CA ALA A 65 -10.83 -11.18 23.15
C ALA A 65 -10.96 -12.71 23.25
N GLU A 66 -10.06 -13.44 22.60
CA GLU A 66 -9.98 -14.89 22.67
C GLU A 66 -9.62 -15.36 24.09
N HIS A 67 -8.62 -14.74 24.72
CA HIS A 67 -8.24 -15.05 26.09
C HIS A 67 -9.37 -14.80 27.08
N ALA A 68 -10.10 -13.69 26.93
CA ALA A 68 -11.29 -13.40 27.73
C ALA A 68 -12.41 -14.44 27.51
N ALA A 69 -12.62 -14.88 26.26
CA ALA A 69 -13.59 -15.93 25.93
C ALA A 69 -13.21 -17.29 26.54
N LEU A 70 -11.93 -17.66 26.51
CA LEU A 70 -11.41 -18.88 27.15
C LEU A 70 -11.57 -18.85 28.68
N LEU A 71 -11.31 -17.71 29.31
CA LEU A 71 -11.53 -17.53 30.75
C LEU A 71 -13.01 -17.59 31.13
N ALA A 72 -13.92 -17.13 30.25
CA ALA A 72 -15.35 -17.25 30.46
C ALA A 72 -15.83 -18.70 30.30
N ALA A 73 -15.36 -19.41 29.25
CA ALA A 73 -15.72 -20.81 28.98
C ALA A 73 -15.23 -21.77 30.09
N SER A 74 -14.04 -21.54 30.63
CA SER A 74 -13.48 -22.34 31.74
C SER A 74 -14.25 -22.18 33.06
N ARG A 75 -14.91 -21.03 33.29
CA ARG A 75 -15.78 -20.79 34.46
C ARG A 75 -17.17 -21.44 34.36
N HIS A 76 -17.58 -21.92 33.19
CA HIS A 76 -18.92 -22.49 32.95
C HIS A 76 -18.92 -23.98 32.62
N ARG A 77 -17.85 -24.71 32.95
CA ARG A 77 -17.78 -26.17 32.74
C ARG A 77 -18.71 -26.91 33.71
N SER A 78 -19.97 -27.07 33.30
CA SER A 78 -20.84 -28.15 33.80
C SER A 78 -20.48 -29.47 33.08
N PRO A 79 -20.54 -30.65 33.74
CA PRO A 79 -19.95 -31.89 33.21
C PRO A 79 -20.66 -32.52 32.02
N GLN A 80 -21.71 -31.89 31.48
CA GLN A 80 -22.71 -32.55 30.65
C GLN A 80 -23.06 -31.83 29.34
N GLN A 81 -22.11 -31.11 28.72
CA GLN A 81 -22.34 -30.51 27.41
C GLN A 81 -21.35 -31.02 26.38
N THR A 82 -21.95 -31.48 25.28
CA THR A 82 -21.43 -31.94 23.99
C THR A 82 -20.07 -31.36 23.61
N PRO A 83 -19.17 -32.16 22.98
CA PRO A 83 -17.86 -31.68 22.56
C PRO A 83 -18.07 -30.50 21.60
N PHE A 84 -17.63 -29.34 22.05
CA PHE A 84 -17.59 -28.12 21.26
C PHE A 84 -16.65 -28.40 20.07
N THR A 85 -17.19 -28.56 18.86
CA THR A 85 -16.41 -28.83 17.64
C THR A 85 -15.64 -27.61 17.13
N GLY A 86 -15.74 -26.47 17.81
CA GLY A 86 -14.87 -25.32 17.60
C GLY A 86 -13.80 -25.28 18.66
N PHE A 87 -12.79 -26.17 18.56
CA PHE A 87 -11.51 -25.88 19.21
C PHE A 87 -10.98 -24.59 18.58
N HIS A 88 -11.30 -23.43 19.15
CA HIS A 88 -10.44 -22.25 19.05
C HIS A 88 -9.22 -22.54 19.93
N THR A 89 -8.41 -23.52 19.51
CA THR A 89 -7.00 -23.55 19.86
C THR A 89 -6.43 -22.36 19.12
N THR A 90 -6.20 -21.26 19.82
CA THR A 90 -5.31 -20.21 19.34
C THR A 90 -4.02 -20.91 18.96
N PRO A 91 -3.69 -21.07 17.67
CA PRO A 91 -2.35 -21.53 17.34
C PRO A 91 -1.40 -20.49 17.92
N ASP A 92 -0.17 -20.87 18.30
CA ASP A 92 0.84 -19.91 18.78
C ASP A 92 1.25 -18.88 17.68
N TYR A 93 0.59 -18.93 16.52
CA TYR A 93 0.80 -18.13 15.33
C TYR A 93 -0.55 -17.75 14.71
N ASP A 94 -0.67 -16.49 14.30
CA ASP A 94 -1.84 -16.02 13.54
C ASP A 94 -1.84 -16.71 12.17
N SER A 95 -2.99 -17.24 11.76
CA SER A 95 -3.14 -17.92 10.46
C SER A 95 -3.81 -17.01 9.44
N GLU A 96 -3.58 -17.23 8.14
CA GLU A 96 -4.22 -16.42 7.09
C GLU A 96 -5.75 -16.46 7.16
N GLU A 97 -6.31 -17.57 7.67
CA GLU A 97 -7.74 -17.76 7.90
C GLU A 97 -8.33 -16.75 8.90
N GLU A 98 -7.52 -16.28 9.85
CA GLU A 98 -7.90 -15.29 10.85
C GLU A 98 -8.02 -13.88 10.27
N LEU A 99 -7.25 -13.58 9.22
CA LEU A 99 -7.26 -12.29 8.53
C LEU A 99 -8.35 -12.20 7.45
N VAL A 100 -9.12 -13.28 7.24
CA VAL A 100 -10.21 -13.30 6.26
C VAL A 100 -11.38 -12.45 6.76
N VAL A 101 -11.53 -11.28 6.15
CA VAL A 101 -12.72 -10.44 6.35
C VAL A 101 -13.83 -10.96 5.44
N GLU A 102 -14.85 -11.58 6.05
CA GLU A 102 -16.03 -12.02 5.32
C GLU A 102 -16.75 -10.83 4.64
N PRO A 103 -17.19 -11.01 3.38
CA PRO A 103 -17.90 -9.95 2.67
C PRO A 103 -19.21 -9.60 3.37
N LEU A 104 -19.53 -8.31 3.42
CA LEU A 104 -20.80 -7.82 3.95
C LEU A 104 -21.95 -8.33 3.07
N THR A 105 -22.75 -9.25 3.59
CA THR A 105 -24.02 -9.68 3.00
C THR A 105 -25.17 -8.79 3.49
N PRO A 106 -26.29 -8.69 2.76
CA PRO A 106 -27.49 -7.97 3.23
C PRO A 106 -27.95 -8.43 4.61
N GLU A 107 -27.80 -9.72 4.90
CA GLU A 107 -28.12 -10.34 6.19
C GLU A 107 -27.18 -9.87 7.32
N SER A 108 -25.90 -9.62 7.01
CA SER A 108 -24.89 -9.15 7.99
C SER A 108 -25.05 -7.67 8.40
N LEU A 109 -25.79 -6.87 7.61
CA LEU A 109 -25.96 -5.44 7.84
C LEU A 109 -27.11 -5.10 8.80
N GLY A 110 -27.95 -6.07 9.16
CA GLY A 110 -29.11 -5.87 10.04
C GLY A 110 -30.32 -5.20 9.36
N GLU A 111 -31.50 -5.38 9.95
CA GLU A 111 -32.75 -4.82 9.42
C GLU A 111 -32.67 -3.28 9.29
N GLY A 112 -33.01 -2.76 8.11
CA GLY A 112 -32.99 -1.32 7.81
C GLY A 112 -31.77 -0.83 7.00
N ASN A 113 -30.76 -1.67 6.78
CA ASN A 113 -29.56 -1.34 5.98
C ASN A 113 -29.55 -1.97 4.57
N GLU A 114 -30.67 -2.59 4.16
CA GLU A 114 -30.82 -3.29 2.88
C GLU A 114 -30.59 -2.36 1.66
N ASP A 115 -30.91 -1.08 1.80
CA ASP A 115 -30.77 -0.06 0.74
C ASP A 115 -29.29 0.26 0.42
N LEU A 116 -28.36 -0.01 1.34
CA LEU A 116 -26.93 0.23 1.15
C LEU A 116 -26.30 -0.72 0.12
N LEU A 117 -26.82 -1.95 0.00
CA LEU A 117 -26.36 -2.97 -0.96
C LEU A 117 -27.26 -3.06 -2.21
N GLN A 118 -28.49 -2.55 -2.16
CA GLN A 118 -29.33 -2.38 -3.37
C GLN A 118 -28.78 -1.28 -4.29
N SER A 119 -28.02 -0.34 -3.72
CA SER A 119 -27.23 0.63 -4.48
C SER A 119 -26.05 -0.09 -5.16
N ARG A 120 -25.70 0.29 -6.40
CA ARG A 120 -24.60 -0.25 -7.24
C ARG A 120 -23.19 0.01 -6.65
N VAL A 121 -22.99 -0.26 -5.37
CA VAL A 121 -21.78 0.00 -4.62
C VAL A 121 -21.31 -1.33 -4.05
N VAL A 122 -20.18 -1.81 -4.57
CA VAL A 122 -19.48 -2.95 -4.00
C VAL A 122 -18.47 -2.40 -3.00
N MET A 123 -18.51 -2.90 -1.78
CA MET A 123 -17.56 -2.56 -0.73
C MET A 123 -16.82 -3.82 -0.31
N TRP A 124 -15.50 -3.74 -0.20
CA TRP A 124 -14.64 -4.83 0.23
C TRP A 124 -13.51 -4.26 1.09
N ALA A 125 -12.99 -5.08 1.99
CA ALA A 125 -11.82 -4.78 2.78
C ALA A 125 -10.90 -5.99 2.75
N ARG A 126 -9.60 -5.75 2.86
CA ARG A 126 -8.58 -6.78 3.01
C ARG A 126 -7.71 -6.40 4.19
N ALA A 127 -7.60 -7.31 5.15
CA ALA A 127 -6.63 -7.22 6.21
C ALA A 127 -5.34 -7.92 5.75
N GLN A 128 -4.20 -7.38 6.17
CA GLN A 128 -2.89 -7.99 6.00
C GLN A 128 -2.09 -7.71 7.25
N ASP A 129 -1.33 -8.70 7.71
CA ASP A 129 -0.40 -8.51 8.81
C ASP A 129 0.82 -7.71 8.34
N GLU A 130 1.02 -6.53 8.92
CA GLU A 130 2.17 -5.67 8.64
C GLU A 130 3.45 -6.22 9.30
N ASN A 131 3.33 -7.01 10.37
CA ASN A 131 4.48 -7.62 11.05
C ASN A 131 5.08 -8.79 10.27
N ALA A 132 4.37 -9.32 9.28
CA ALA A 132 4.90 -10.30 8.33
C ALA A 132 6.01 -9.72 7.43
N PHE A 133 6.16 -8.39 7.39
CA PHE A 133 7.16 -7.71 6.57
C PHE A 133 8.30 -7.12 7.41
N VAL A 134 9.49 -7.04 6.79
CA VAL A 134 10.63 -6.37 7.39
C VAL A 134 10.35 -4.87 7.48
N ASN A 135 10.28 -4.34 8.69
CA ASN A 135 10.13 -2.90 8.91
C ASN A 135 11.43 -2.16 8.57
N VAL A 136 11.44 -1.46 7.44
CA VAL A 136 12.60 -0.70 6.96
C VAL A 136 13.02 0.41 7.93
N ASN A 137 12.09 0.96 8.72
CA ASN A 137 12.37 2.06 9.66
C ASN A 137 13.11 1.58 10.92
N SER A 138 13.01 0.30 11.28
CA SER A 138 13.64 -0.28 12.47
C SER A 138 14.63 -1.41 12.17
N ALA A 139 14.68 -1.88 10.92
CA ALA A 139 15.60 -2.93 10.50
C ALA A 139 17.06 -2.49 10.66
N SER A 140 17.90 -3.44 11.07
CA SER A 140 19.34 -3.21 11.05
C SER A 140 19.81 -3.03 9.59
N PRO A 141 20.86 -2.23 9.33
CA PRO A 141 21.43 -2.09 7.99
C PRO A 141 21.79 -3.43 7.33
N TRP A 142 22.12 -4.45 8.12
CA TRP A 142 22.42 -5.80 7.64
C TRP A 142 21.19 -6.54 7.13
N LEU A 143 20.05 -6.39 7.80
CA LEU A 143 18.79 -7.00 7.36
C LEU A 143 18.30 -6.35 6.07
N ILE A 144 18.45 -5.03 5.94
CA ILE A 144 18.14 -4.29 4.71
C ILE A 144 19.09 -4.73 3.58
N ALA A 145 20.38 -4.88 3.84
CA ALA A 145 21.33 -5.38 2.85
C ALA A 145 20.98 -6.78 2.37
N ASN A 146 20.59 -7.69 3.27
CA ASN A 146 20.11 -9.03 2.91
C ASN A 146 18.83 -8.99 2.06
N LEU A 147 17.95 -8.03 2.30
CA LEU A 147 16.72 -7.86 1.51
C LEU A 147 16.99 -7.28 0.11
N LEU A 148 17.95 -6.35 -0.01
CA LEU A 148 18.28 -5.65 -1.25
C LEU A 148 19.31 -6.38 -2.13
N GLY A 149 20.01 -7.36 -1.58
CA GLY A 149 21.05 -8.14 -2.27
C GLY A 149 22.43 -7.88 -1.69
N VAL A 150 23.12 -8.96 -1.31
CA VAL A 150 24.52 -8.94 -0.84
C VAL A 150 25.38 -9.67 -1.86
N ALA A 151 26.45 -9.02 -2.31
CA ALA A 151 27.51 -9.66 -3.08
C ALA A 151 28.67 -10.01 -2.14
N ARG A 152 29.24 -11.20 -2.34
CA ARG A 152 30.42 -11.66 -1.60
C ARG A 152 31.69 -11.27 -2.34
N LEU A 153 32.73 -10.90 -1.60
CA LEU A 153 34.04 -10.62 -2.18
C LEU A 153 34.74 -11.93 -2.56
N LYS A 154 35.06 -12.10 -3.83
CA LYS A 154 35.73 -13.29 -4.35
C LYS A 154 37.20 -13.38 -3.92
N ARG A 155 37.83 -12.21 -3.74
CA ARG A 155 39.24 -12.08 -3.37
C ARG A 155 39.43 -10.94 -2.37
N ARG A 156 40.52 -11.05 -1.60
CA ARG A 156 41.00 -9.98 -0.73
C ARG A 156 41.27 -8.71 -1.55
N ILE A 157 40.82 -7.57 -1.05
CA ILE A 157 41.04 -6.27 -1.68
C ILE A 157 41.96 -5.40 -0.82
N SER A 158 42.98 -4.82 -1.47
CA SER A 158 43.95 -3.93 -0.84
C SER A 158 43.56 -2.47 -1.04
N TYR A 159 44.15 -1.56 -0.26
CA TYR A 159 43.88 -0.12 -0.27
C TYR A 159 43.85 0.51 -1.69
N ASN A 160 44.78 0.10 -2.55
CA ASN A 160 44.97 0.67 -3.90
C ASN A 160 44.21 -0.10 -5.00
N THR A 161 43.36 -1.05 -4.64
CA THR A 161 42.63 -1.87 -5.60
C THR A 161 41.52 -1.05 -6.27
N THR A 162 41.61 -0.91 -7.59
CA THR A 162 40.63 -0.20 -8.43
C THR A 162 39.64 -1.13 -9.15
N ARG A 163 39.83 -2.45 -8.99
CA ARG A 163 38.98 -3.50 -9.56
C ARG A 163 38.59 -4.51 -8.47
N ILE A 164 37.30 -4.68 -8.22
CA ILE A 164 36.79 -5.52 -7.13
C ILE A 164 36.01 -6.69 -7.73
N GLU A 165 36.51 -7.91 -7.52
CA GLU A 165 35.85 -9.14 -7.99
C GLU A 165 34.80 -9.60 -6.97
N LEU A 166 33.57 -9.77 -7.44
CA LEU A 166 32.43 -10.28 -6.67
C LEU A 166 32.08 -11.70 -7.13
N ASP A 167 31.41 -12.48 -6.27
CA ASP A 167 30.86 -13.78 -6.67
C ASP A 167 29.71 -13.62 -7.66
N ASP A 168 28.83 -12.65 -7.43
CA ASP A 168 27.73 -12.27 -8.32
C ASP A 168 27.53 -10.75 -8.25
N ALA A 169 27.56 -10.09 -9.42
CA ALA A 169 27.31 -8.66 -9.56
C ALA A 169 26.05 -8.36 -10.38
N SER A 170 25.26 -9.38 -10.75
CA SER A 170 24.14 -9.25 -11.69
C SER A 170 23.02 -8.33 -11.22
N PHE A 171 22.86 -8.16 -9.91
CA PHE A 171 21.86 -7.28 -9.30
C PHE A 171 22.32 -5.82 -9.19
N LEU A 172 23.60 -5.53 -9.43
CA LEU A 172 24.15 -4.18 -9.40
C LEU A 172 23.92 -3.48 -10.73
N PHE A 173 23.62 -2.19 -10.67
CA PHE A 173 23.33 -1.38 -11.85
C PHE A 173 24.63 -0.92 -12.53
N SER A 174 24.64 -0.90 -13.86
CA SER A 174 25.69 -0.24 -14.65
C SER A 174 25.09 0.41 -15.89
N ASP A 175 25.40 1.67 -16.13
CA ASP A 175 24.92 2.43 -17.30
C ASP A 175 25.79 2.20 -18.56
N GLY A 176 26.96 1.56 -18.39
CA GLY A 176 27.89 1.25 -19.48
C GLY A 176 28.89 2.36 -19.81
N ASP A 177 28.86 3.49 -19.10
CA ASP A 177 29.73 4.63 -19.30
C ASP A 177 30.84 4.68 -18.23
N PRO A 178 32.13 4.47 -18.59
CA PRO A 178 33.22 4.49 -17.63
C PRO A 178 33.51 5.89 -17.04
N GLU A 179 32.90 6.96 -17.57
CA GLU A 179 33.10 8.33 -17.08
C GLU A 179 32.09 8.74 -16.00
N THR A 180 30.98 8.01 -15.84
CA THR A 180 29.96 8.25 -14.82
C THR A 180 30.19 7.38 -13.58
N VAL A 181 29.58 7.76 -12.46
CA VAL A 181 29.54 6.90 -11.27
C VAL A 181 28.21 6.15 -11.30
N ASP A 182 28.28 4.86 -11.59
CA ASP A 182 27.15 3.95 -11.66
C ASP A 182 26.48 3.72 -10.30
N GLY A 183 27.29 3.63 -9.24
CA GLY A 183 26.75 3.36 -7.92
C GLY A 183 27.78 3.27 -6.80
N PHE A 184 27.28 2.94 -5.62
CA PHE A 184 28.06 2.77 -4.40
C PHE A 184 27.84 1.38 -3.83
N VAL A 185 28.92 0.74 -3.42
CA VAL A 185 28.89 -0.50 -2.62
C VAL A 185 29.49 -0.23 -1.25
N ARG A 186 28.94 -0.89 -0.24
CA ARG A 186 29.51 -0.87 1.10
C ARG A 186 30.23 -2.19 1.36
N VAL A 187 31.53 -2.11 1.62
CA VAL A 187 32.35 -3.24 2.03
C VAL A 187 32.78 -3.01 3.47
N GLY A 188 32.25 -3.82 4.40
CA GLY A 188 32.46 -3.64 5.83
C GLY A 188 32.06 -2.25 6.32
N GLY A 189 33.03 -1.46 6.77
CA GLY A 189 32.83 -0.07 7.23
C GLY A 189 33.00 0.99 6.14
N GLU A 190 33.35 0.64 4.91
CA GLU A 190 33.76 1.59 3.87
C GLU A 190 32.75 1.64 2.71
N TYR A 191 32.49 2.84 2.20
CA TYR A 191 31.75 3.07 0.96
C TYR A 191 32.71 3.26 -0.20
N ILE A 192 32.48 2.51 -1.27
CA ILE A 192 33.29 2.49 -2.49
C ILE A 192 32.35 2.82 -3.65
N ALA A 193 32.64 3.87 -4.40
CA ALA A 193 31.94 4.14 -5.66
C ALA A 193 32.55 3.30 -6.77
N TYR A 194 31.75 2.81 -7.70
CA TYR A 194 32.20 2.15 -8.91
C TYR A 194 31.62 2.85 -10.14
N ARG A 195 32.30 2.71 -11.27
CA ARG A 195 31.94 3.40 -12.52
C ARG A 195 31.38 2.48 -13.58
N HIS A 196 31.77 1.21 -13.55
CA HIS A 196 31.33 0.24 -14.54
C HIS A 196 31.47 -1.19 -14.02
N ILE A 197 30.66 -2.10 -14.54
CA ILE A 197 30.69 -3.53 -14.20
C ILE A 197 31.09 -4.35 -15.42
N GLU A 198 32.21 -5.07 -15.31
CA GLU A 198 32.69 -6.01 -16.33
C GLU A 198 32.51 -7.45 -15.82
N GLY A 199 31.42 -8.10 -16.24
CA GLY A 199 31.03 -9.42 -15.72
C GLY A 199 30.66 -9.34 -14.24
N ASN A 200 31.42 -10.04 -13.37
CA ASN A 200 31.28 -9.94 -11.91
C ASN A 200 32.36 -9.06 -11.26
N THR A 201 32.96 -8.14 -12.02
CA THR A 201 34.02 -7.25 -11.52
C THR A 201 33.59 -5.80 -11.57
N LEU A 202 33.59 -5.13 -10.43
CA LEU A 202 33.45 -3.68 -10.36
C LEU A 202 34.75 -3.04 -10.83
N THR A 203 34.65 -2.02 -11.69
CA THR A 203 35.80 -1.30 -12.25
C THR A 203 35.67 0.21 -12.01
N GLY A 204 36.80 0.90 -12.09
CA GLY A 204 36.86 2.33 -11.78
C GLY A 204 36.55 2.64 -10.31
N CYS A 205 36.85 1.70 -9.39
CA CYS A 205 36.48 1.85 -8.00
C CYS A 205 37.21 3.03 -7.33
N ILE A 206 36.44 3.97 -6.81
CA ILE A 206 36.92 5.12 -6.03
C ILE A 206 36.70 4.80 -4.56
N ARG A 207 37.80 4.70 -3.83
CA ARG A 207 37.82 4.31 -2.41
C ARG A 207 38.03 5.52 -1.52
N GLY A 208 37.56 5.41 -0.28
CA GLY A 208 37.75 6.42 0.74
C GLY A 208 36.98 7.73 0.57
N LEU A 209 35.79 7.66 -0.03
CA LEU A 209 34.92 8.82 -0.26
C LEU A 209 34.49 9.52 1.04
N PHE A 210 34.30 8.75 2.11
CA PHE A 210 33.81 9.26 3.40
C PHE A 210 34.71 8.87 4.60
N LEU A 211 35.59 7.87 4.44
CA LEU A 211 36.44 7.31 5.49
C LEU A 211 37.79 6.87 4.89
N ASN A 212 38.82 6.65 5.72
CA ASN A 212 40.09 6.12 5.22
C ASN A 212 39.91 4.70 4.66
N PRO A 213 40.43 4.40 3.45
CA PRO A 213 40.29 3.07 2.86
C PRO A 213 40.96 1.98 3.71
N GLN A 214 40.32 0.82 3.82
CA GLN A 214 40.81 -0.32 4.61
C GLN A 214 41.08 -1.56 3.75
N THR A 215 41.84 -2.52 4.28
CA THR A 215 42.00 -3.82 3.61
C THR A 215 40.83 -4.71 4.02
N HIS A 216 40.18 -5.35 3.04
CA HIS A 216 39.05 -6.25 3.32
C HIS A 216 39.39 -7.67 2.82
N GLU A 217 39.13 -8.66 3.66
CA GLU A 217 39.33 -10.07 3.32
C GLU A 217 38.18 -10.57 2.43
N ALA A 218 38.40 -11.69 1.73
CA ALA A 218 37.34 -12.37 0.99
C ALA A 218 36.24 -12.86 1.95
N GLY A 219 34.98 -12.73 1.57
CA GLY A 219 33.85 -12.92 2.49
C GLY A 219 32.51 -12.73 1.85
#